data_AF-A0AAN9AA19-F1
#
_entry.id   AF-A0AAN9AA19-F1
#
_cell.length_a   1.000
_cell.length_b   1.000
_cell.length_c   1.000
_cell.angle_alpha   90.00
_cell.angle_beta   90.00
_cell.angle_gamma   90.00
#
_symmetry.space_group_name_H-M   'P 1'
#
loop_
_entity.id
_entity.type
_entity.pdbx_description
1 polymer ?
#
loop_
_entity_poly.entity_id
_entity_poly.type
_entity_poly.pdbx_seq_one_letter_code
_entity_poly.pdbx_strand_id
1 'polypeptide(L)'
;MLEIQLALVLVLCMGIGVQALENGLARTPPMGWLAWQRFRCNTDCVNDPHNCISEALFMQMADIIVNEGYRDLGYDILSLDDCWLARTRDSRGRLQPDFNRFPSGIAALGDYMHKRGLKFGIYEDYGNFTCAGYPGILGYLQIDAQTFAEWGVDYVKLDGCYSLPTDMDQEYTEATNMSLISAFLKLIQKVFLLLLLWAFEVVVLMGACT
;
A
#
# COMPACT_ATOMS: atom_id res chain seq x y z
N MET A 1 -9.58 -45.73 -27.38
CA MET A 1 -10.55 -44.80 -26.74
C MET A 1 -9.94 -44.06 -25.56
N LEU A 2 -9.24 -44.75 -24.63
CA LEU A 2 -8.63 -44.12 -23.45
C LEU A 2 -7.54 -43.08 -23.78
N GLU A 3 -6.71 -43.32 -24.79
CA GLU A 3 -5.64 -42.39 -25.20
C GLU A 3 -6.18 -41.07 -25.81
N ILE A 4 -7.28 -41.13 -26.56
CA ILE A 4 -7.93 -39.95 -27.14
C ILE A 4 -8.57 -39.10 -26.03
N GLN A 5 -9.14 -39.74 -25.00
CA GLN A 5 -9.69 -39.03 -23.84
C GLN A 5 -8.59 -38.37 -23.00
N LEU A 6 -7.44 -39.02 -22.81
CA LEU A 6 -6.30 -38.42 -22.12
C LEU A 6 -5.75 -37.20 -22.87
N ALA A 7 -5.64 -37.28 -24.19
CA ALA A 7 -5.19 -36.16 -25.02
C ALA A 7 -6.18 -34.99 -24.98
N LEU A 8 -7.48 -35.25 -24.98
CA LEU A 8 -8.51 -34.20 -24.87
C LEU A 8 -8.47 -33.48 -23.51
N VAL A 9 -8.24 -34.21 -22.41
CA VAL A 9 -8.11 -33.64 -21.06
C VAL A 9 -6.85 -32.78 -20.95
N LEU A 10 -5.71 -33.24 -21.48
CA LEU A 10 -4.47 -32.47 -21.53
C LEU A 10 -4.61 -31.17 -22.33
N VAL A 11 -5.32 -31.20 -23.46
CA VAL A 11 -5.59 -29.99 -24.27
C VAL A 11 -6.55 -29.03 -23.55
N LEU A 12 -7.56 -29.53 -22.83
CA LEU A 12 -8.44 -28.68 -22.01
C LEU A 12 -7.70 -28.02 -20.83
N CYS A 13 -6.74 -28.71 -20.21
CA CYS A 13 -5.95 -28.16 -19.11
C CYS A 13 -4.95 -27.07 -19.56
N MET A 14 -4.49 -27.10 -20.81
CA MET A 14 -3.59 -26.05 -21.36
C MET A 14 -4.30 -24.73 -21.70
N GLY A 15 -5.64 -24.70 -21.69
CA GLY A 15 -6.42 -23.52 -22.07
C GLY A 15 -6.83 -22.60 -20.92
N ILE A 16 -6.57 -22.99 -19.66
CA ILE A 16 -6.97 -22.21 -18.48
C ILE A 16 -5.78 -21.34 -18.07
N GLY A 17 -5.54 -20.27 -18.84
CA GLY A 17 -4.61 -19.22 -18.43
C GLY A 17 -5.25 -18.40 -17.29
N VAL A 18 -4.56 -18.31 -16.16
CA VAL A 18 -4.93 -17.36 -15.11
C VAL A 18 -4.52 -15.97 -15.60
N GLN A 19 -5.48 -15.05 -15.72
CA GLN A 19 -5.17 -13.64 -15.96
C GLN A 19 -4.83 -12.99 -14.62
N ALA A 20 -3.56 -12.68 -14.41
CA ALA A 20 -3.09 -11.88 -13.29
C ALA A 20 -2.79 -10.46 -13.75
N LEU A 21 -2.82 -9.53 -12.79
CA LEU A 21 -2.32 -8.18 -13.02
C LEU A 21 -0.82 -8.24 -13.29
N GLU A 22 -0.42 -7.85 -14.49
CA GLU A 22 0.97 -7.89 -14.94
C GLU A 22 1.53 -6.47 -15.04
N ASN A 23 2.11 -5.99 -13.94
CA ASN A 23 2.70 -4.65 -13.84
C ASN A 23 4.23 -4.70 -13.62
N GLY A 24 4.85 -5.87 -13.74
CA GLY A 24 6.29 -6.06 -13.51
C GLY A 24 6.74 -6.01 -12.04
N LEU A 25 5.82 -5.81 -11.09
CA LEU A 25 6.13 -5.74 -9.66
C LEU A 25 5.88 -7.09 -8.96
N ALA A 26 6.36 -7.19 -7.71
CA ALA A 26 6.06 -8.32 -6.82
C ALA A 26 6.37 -9.72 -7.39
N ARG A 27 7.42 -9.82 -8.22
CA ARG A 27 7.94 -11.10 -8.71
C ARG A 27 8.45 -12.02 -7.59
N THR A 28 8.83 -11.41 -6.47
CA THR A 28 9.10 -12.06 -5.20
C THR A 28 8.25 -11.38 -4.13
N PRO A 29 7.97 -12.06 -3.00
CA PRO A 29 7.30 -11.44 -1.87
C PRO A 29 7.98 -10.11 -1.47
N PRO A 30 7.22 -9.00 -1.33
CA PRO A 30 7.80 -7.73 -0.89
C PRO A 30 8.32 -7.86 0.54
N MET A 31 9.46 -7.27 0.80
CA MET A 31 10.12 -7.28 2.11
C MET A 31 10.31 -5.84 2.60
N GLY A 32 10.03 -5.62 3.88
CA GLY A 32 10.09 -4.27 4.43
C GLY A 32 9.72 -4.20 5.90
N TRP A 33 9.47 -2.97 6.33
CA TRP A 33 9.13 -2.60 7.70
C TRP A 33 7.83 -1.81 7.73
N LEU A 34 6.94 -2.15 8.67
CA LEU A 34 5.62 -1.53 8.85
C LEU A 34 5.45 -1.13 10.32
N ALA A 35 5.03 0.10 10.58
CA ALA A 35 4.98 0.65 11.93
C ALA A 35 3.93 0.02 12.86
N TRP A 36 2.83 -0.51 12.31
CA TRP A 36 1.62 -0.79 13.08
C TRP A 36 1.82 -1.66 14.31
N GLN A 37 2.50 -2.80 14.16
CA GLN A 37 2.56 -3.78 15.23
C GLN A 37 3.29 -3.27 16.48
N ARG A 38 4.27 -2.38 16.30
CA ARG A 38 5.09 -1.83 17.39
C ARG A 38 4.59 -0.49 17.90
N PHE A 39 4.19 0.40 16.98
CA PHE A 39 3.91 1.81 17.29
C PHE A 39 2.41 2.14 17.31
N ARG A 40 1.56 1.32 16.69
CA ARG A 40 0.09 1.49 16.66
C ARG A 40 -0.29 2.91 16.20
N CYS A 41 -1.40 3.43 16.71
CA CYS A 41 -1.88 4.79 16.48
C CYS A 41 -1.39 5.77 17.55
N ASN A 42 -0.11 5.69 17.97
CA ASN A 42 0.42 6.64 18.95
C ASN A 42 0.58 8.03 18.33
N THR A 43 -0.28 8.98 18.69
CA THR A 43 -0.24 10.37 18.16
C THR A 43 0.23 11.39 19.20
N ASP A 44 0.57 10.94 20.41
CA ASP A 44 1.01 11.81 21.51
C ASP A 44 2.50 12.11 21.41
N CYS A 45 2.86 13.00 20.49
CA CYS A 45 4.24 13.45 20.33
C CYS A 45 4.71 14.41 21.44
N VAL A 46 3.83 14.84 22.35
CA VAL A 46 4.21 15.72 23.46
C VAL A 46 4.77 14.88 24.61
N ASN A 47 4.07 13.80 24.99
CA ASN A 47 4.47 12.96 26.10
C ASN A 47 5.29 11.73 25.66
N ASP A 48 5.21 11.33 24.40
CA ASP A 48 5.96 10.19 23.85
C ASP A 48 6.59 10.49 22.47
N PRO A 49 7.49 11.49 22.38
CA PRO A 49 8.03 12.00 21.12
C PRO A 49 8.86 10.97 20.32
N HIS A 50 9.36 9.92 20.98
CA HIS A 50 10.20 8.90 20.35
C HIS A 50 9.42 7.69 19.81
N ASN A 51 8.15 7.54 20.18
CA ASN A 51 7.31 6.44 19.69
C ASN A 51 6.03 6.92 19.00
N CYS A 52 5.76 8.22 18.96
CA CYS A 52 4.62 8.74 18.22
C CYS A 52 4.84 8.63 16.70
N ILE A 53 3.76 8.40 15.96
CA ILE A 53 3.72 8.34 14.50
C ILE A 53 4.01 9.74 13.95
N SER A 54 5.27 9.96 13.56
CA SER A 54 5.81 11.24 13.15
C SER A 54 6.90 11.08 12.09
N GLU A 55 7.15 12.14 11.31
CA GLU A 55 8.24 12.21 10.33
C GLU A 55 9.58 11.78 10.94
N ALA A 56 9.89 12.26 12.15
CA ALA A 56 11.13 11.91 12.84
C ALA A 56 11.28 10.41 13.10
N LEU A 57 10.20 9.73 13.53
CA LEU A 57 10.20 8.29 13.76
C LEU A 57 10.57 7.54 12.46
N PHE A 58 9.92 7.88 11.35
CA PHE A 58 10.15 7.17 10.08
C PHE A 58 11.52 7.48 9.49
N MET A 59 12.02 8.71 9.61
CA MET A 59 13.39 9.05 9.22
C MET A 59 14.41 8.24 10.04
N GLN A 60 14.21 8.11 11.36
CA GLN A 60 15.07 7.31 12.21
C GLN A 60 15.04 5.82 11.83
N MET A 61 13.86 5.25 11.60
CA MET A 61 13.74 3.85 11.19
C MET A 61 14.40 3.60 9.82
N ALA A 62 14.30 4.55 8.88
CA ALA A 62 14.98 4.48 7.61
C ALA A 62 16.50 4.42 7.77
N ASP A 63 17.06 5.28 8.63
CA ASP A 63 18.49 5.27 8.94
C ASP A 63 18.94 3.95 9.57
N ILE A 64 18.16 3.38 10.48
CA ILE A 64 18.46 2.08 11.11
C ILE A 64 18.44 0.94 10.08
N ILE A 65 17.39 0.85 9.25
CA ILE A 65 17.27 -0.19 8.21
C ILE A 65 18.47 -0.17 7.27
N VAL A 66 18.98 1.01 6.94
CA VAL A 66 20.15 1.17 6.07
C VAL A 66 21.44 0.86 6.82
N ASN A 67 21.66 1.49 7.96
CA ASN A 67 22.95 1.43 8.68
C ASN A 67 23.21 0.05 9.31
N GLU A 68 22.15 -0.69 9.67
CA GLU A 68 22.26 -2.05 10.20
C GLU A 68 22.20 -3.13 9.11
N GLY A 69 22.14 -2.73 7.83
CA GLY A 69 22.26 -3.64 6.68
C GLY A 69 20.99 -4.38 6.27
N TYR A 70 19.84 -4.11 6.90
CA TYR A 70 18.57 -4.75 6.54
C TYR A 70 18.16 -4.47 5.09
N ARG A 71 18.37 -3.25 4.60
CA ARG A 71 18.12 -2.91 3.19
C ARG A 71 18.88 -3.84 2.24
N ASP A 72 20.15 -4.09 2.53
CA ASP A 72 21.04 -4.90 1.68
C ASP A 72 20.65 -6.39 1.71
N LEU A 73 19.86 -6.80 2.71
CA LEU A 73 19.21 -8.12 2.79
C LEU A 73 17.83 -8.17 2.09
N GLY A 74 17.39 -7.07 1.48
CA GLY A 74 16.14 -6.98 0.72
C GLY A 74 14.96 -6.34 1.46
N TYR A 75 15.11 -5.91 2.72
CA TYR A 75 14.07 -5.14 3.42
C TYR A 75 14.08 -3.68 2.94
N ASP A 76 13.57 -3.46 1.73
CA ASP A 76 13.70 -2.20 1.02
C ASP A 76 12.44 -1.32 1.05
N ILE A 77 11.32 -1.79 1.63
CA ILE A 77 10.11 -0.99 1.83
C ILE A 77 10.03 -0.51 3.28
N LEU A 78 9.81 0.80 3.49
CA LEU A 78 9.43 1.35 4.78
C LEU A 78 8.05 1.99 4.64
N SER A 79 7.07 1.47 5.37
CA SER A 79 5.66 1.85 5.22
C SER A 79 5.10 2.54 6.45
N LEU A 80 4.40 3.66 6.22
CA LEU A 80 3.41 4.18 7.17
C LEU A 80 2.30 3.13 7.34
N ASP A 81 1.67 3.15 8.51
CA ASP A 81 0.35 2.53 8.72
C ASP A 81 -0.66 3.64 9.08
N ASP A 82 -1.83 3.28 9.62
CA ASP A 82 -2.88 4.23 9.97
C ASP A 82 -2.38 5.37 10.91
N CYS A 83 -3.17 6.43 10.99
CA CYS A 83 -2.94 7.60 11.84
C CYS A 83 -1.87 8.60 11.40
N TRP A 84 -1.39 8.55 10.16
CA TRP A 84 -0.53 9.60 9.59
C TRP A 84 -1.31 10.86 9.15
N LEU A 85 -2.59 10.68 8.85
CA LEU A 85 -3.52 11.68 8.31
C LEU A 85 -3.86 12.81 9.30
N ALA A 86 -4.18 13.98 8.77
CA ALA A 86 -5.02 14.94 9.48
C ALA A 86 -6.47 14.44 9.56
N ARG A 87 -7.27 15.01 10.45
CA ARG A 87 -8.69 14.61 10.63
C ARG A 87 -9.61 15.04 9.48
N THR A 88 -9.15 15.94 8.61
CA THR A 88 -9.95 16.44 7.48
C THR A 88 -9.11 16.47 6.22
N ARG A 89 -9.76 16.37 5.07
CA ARG A 89 -9.16 16.63 3.75
C ARG A 89 -8.90 18.14 3.56
N ASP A 90 -8.06 18.49 2.59
CA ASP A 90 -7.84 19.87 2.19
C ASP A 90 -9.08 20.47 1.47
N SER A 91 -9.04 21.76 1.12
CA SER A 91 -10.14 22.43 0.43
C SER A 91 -10.42 21.90 -0.99
N ARG A 92 -9.56 21.05 -1.54
CA ARG A 92 -9.70 20.39 -2.85
C ARG A 92 -10.10 18.92 -2.70
N GLY A 93 -10.39 18.46 -1.48
CA GLY A 93 -10.76 17.08 -1.19
C GLY A 93 -9.58 16.11 -1.14
N ARG A 94 -8.34 16.59 -1.07
CA ARG A 94 -7.15 15.73 -1.00
C ARG A 94 -6.85 15.31 0.43
N LEU A 95 -6.32 14.10 0.60
CA LEU A 95 -5.69 13.69 1.84
C LEU A 95 -4.52 14.63 2.19
N GLN A 96 -4.33 14.87 3.47
CA GLN A 96 -3.21 15.67 3.98
C GLN A 96 -2.67 15.03 5.26
N PRO A 97 -1.35 15.11 5.50
CA PRO A 97 -0.79 14.62 6.74
C PRO A 97 -1.16 15.54 7.91
N ASP A 98 -1.01 15.02 9.12
CA ASP A 98 -0.96 15.87 10.30
C ASP A 98 0.35 16.67 10.31
N PHE A 99 0.27 17.96 9.99
CA PHE A 99 1.45 18.83 9.89
C PHE A 99 2.17 19.11 11.22
N ASN A 100 1.58 18.79 12.37
CA ASN A 100 2.33 18.86 13.63
C ASN A 100 3.30 17.68 13.76
N ARG A 101 2.95 16.53 13.19
CA ARG A 101 3.74 15.29 13.26
C ARG A 101 4.58 15.05 12.01
N PHE A 102 4.14 15.57 10.87
CA PHE A 102 4.81 15.51 9.57
C PHE A 102 4.98 16.93 8.98
N PRO A 103 5.81 17.79 9.63
CA PRO A 103 5.89 19.20 9.28
C PRO A 103 6.40 19.46 7.86
N SER A 104 7.25 18.58 7.31
CA SER A 104 7.76 18.72 5.93
C SER A 104 6.80 18.12 4.88
N GLY A 105 5.75 17.43 5.32
CA GLY A 105 4.79 16.73 4.46
C GLY A 105 5.28 15.38 3.93
N ILE A 106 4.35 14.62 3.33
CA ILE A 106 4.60 13.24 2.91
C ILE A 106 5.57 13.12 1.73
N ALA A 107 5.51 14.06 0.77
CA ALA A 107 6.43 14.05 -0.37
C ALA A 107 7.91 14.17 0.08
N ALA A 108 8.19 15.03 1.06
CA ALA A 108 9.54 15.19 1.60
C ALA A 108 10.01 13.93 2.33
N LEU A 109 9.10 13.23 3.01
CA LEU A 109 9.40 11.94 3.62
C LEU A 109 9.68 10.86 2.57
N GLY A 110 8.91 10.81 1.49
CA GLY A 110 9.17 9.92 0.33
C GLY A 110 10.56 10.16 -0.26
N ASP A 111 10.91 11.42 -0.53
CA ASP A 111 12.25 11.82 -0.99
C ASP A 111 13.35 11.37 -0.03
N TYR A 112 13.11 11.41 1.28
CA TYR A 112 14.06 10.96 2.29
C TYR A 112 14.33 9.45 2.21
N MET A 113 13.28 8.65 1.97
CA MET A 113 13.39 7.20 1.75
C MET A 113 14.14 6.90 0.46
N HIS A 114 13.78 7.57 -0.64
CA HIS A 114 14.41 7.35 -1.95
C HIS A 114 15.89 7.67 -1.95
N LYS A 115 16.33 8.75 -1.27
CA LYS A 115 17.76 9.10 -1.11
C LYS A 115 18.57 8.03 -0.38
N ARG A 116 17.90 7.13 0.35
CA ARG A 116 18.47 5.98 1.06
C ARG A 116 18.37 4.67 0.29
N GLY A 117 17.86 4.70 -0.94
CA GLY A 117 17.60 3.49 -1.72
C GLY A 117 16.48 2.63 -1.12
N LEU A 118 15.59 3.23 -0.32
CA LEU A 118 14.37 2.59 0.16
C LEU A 118 13.19 3.00 -0.73
N LYS A 119 12.17 2.15 -0.78
CA LYS A 119 10.84 2.42 -1.30
C LYS A 119 9.95 2.95 -0.17
N PHE A 120 9.06 3.88 -0.50
CA PHE A 120 8.17 4.49 0.47
C PHE A 120 6.76 3.89 0.40
N GLY A 121 6.31 3.33 1.51
CA GLY A 121 4.96 2.82 1.68
C GLY A 121 4.04 3.75 2.46
N ILE A 122 2.77 3.78 2.07
CA ILE A 122 1.70 4.49 2.76
C ILE A 122 0.54 3.55 3.04
N TYR A 123 -0.30 3.95 3.98
CA TYR A 123 -1.52 3.25 4.34
C TYR A 123 -2.73 4.06 3.95
N GLU A 124 -3.76 3.36 3.50
CA GLU A 124 -5.10 3.91 3.43
C GLU A 124 -6.17 2.82 3.62
N ASP A 125 -7.42 3.22 3.64
CA ASP A 125 -8.58 2.33 3.73
C ASP A 125 -9.57 2.61 2.59
N TYR A 126 -10.14 1.54 2.02
CA TYR A 126 -11.15 1.65 0.97
C TYR A 126 -12.41 2.38 1.45
N GLY A 127 -12.86 2.14 2.68
CA GLY A 127 -14.14 2.62 3.19
C GLY A 127 -14.23 4.14 3.39
N ASN A 128 -15.30 4.58 4.06
CA ASN A 128 -15.47 6.01 4.36
C ASN A 128 -14.44 6.54 5.37
N PHE A 129 -13.92 5.66 6.23
CA PHE A 129 -12.93 5.99 7.23
C PHE A 129 -11.88 4.89 7.32
N THR A 130 -10.68 5.25 7.73
CA THR A 130 -9.68 4.27 8.16
C THR A 130 -10.11 3.56 9.43
N CYS A 131 -9.50 2.42 9.74
CA CYS A 131 -9.77 1.68 10.97
C CYS A 131 -9.64 2.53 12.25
N ALA A 132 -8.79 3.56 12.27
CA ALA A 132 -8.63 4.52 13.38
C ALA A 132 -9.49 5.81 13.24
N GLY A 133 -10.40 5.85 12.27
CA GLY A 133 -11.36 6.94 12.08
C GLY A 133 -10.79 8.19 11.41
N TYR A 134 -9.80 8.03 10.54
CA TYR A 134 -9.34 9.11 9.63
C TYR A 134 -10.08 9.02 8.29
N PRO A 135 -10.01 10.03 7.41
CA PRO A 135 -10.72 9.98 6.12
C PRO A 135 -10.25 8.81 5.24
N GLY A 136 -11.14 7.91 4.82
CA GLY A 136 -10.83 6.84 3.85
C GLY A 136 -11.09 7.28 2.40
N ILE A 137 -10.84 6.40 1.40
CA ILE A 137 -10.84 6.78 -0.03
C ILE A 137 -12.17 6.63 -0.75
N LEU A 138 -13.24 6.10 -0.12
CA LEU A 138 -14.51 5.89 -0.82
C LEU A 138 -15.02 7.19 -1.46
N GLY A 139 -15.21 7.20 -2.78
CA GLY A 139 -15.59 8.39 -3.56
C GLY A 139 -14.43 9.35 -3.91
N TYR A 140 -13.21 9.07 -3.45
CA TYR A 140 -11.99 9.87 -3.68
C TYR A 140 -10.84 9.07 -4.31
N LEU A 141 -11.06 7.81 -4.71
CA LEU A 141 -10.02 6.90 -5.23
C LEU A 141 -9.08 7.56 -6.25
N GLN A 142 -9.63 8.27 -7.24
CA GLN A 142 -8.82 8.86 -8.31
C GLN A 142 -7.92 10.00 -7.80
N ILE A 143 -8.45 10.88 -6.93
CA ILE A 143 -7.68 12.01 -6.41
C ILE A 143 -6.64 11.54 -5.38
N ASP A 144 -6.94 10.50 -4.60
CA ASP A 144 -6.02 9.94 -3.62
C ASP A 144 -4.91 9.15 -4.30
N ALA A 145 -5.23 8.40 -5.36
CA ALA A 145 -4.25 7.76 -6.23
C ALA A 145 -3.27 8.77 -6.84
N GLN A 146 -3.79 9.87 -7.39
CA GLN A 146 -2.97 10.96 -7.91
C GLN A 146 -2.12 11.61 -6.80
N THR A 147 -2.69 11.77 -5.61
CA THR A 147 -1.99 12.35 -4.46
C THR A 147 -0.79 11.51 -4.05
N PHE A 148 -0.95 10.19 -3.96
CA PHE A 148 0.13 9.26 -3.64
C PHE A 148 1.22 9.24 -4.72
N ALA A 149 0.83 9.26 -6.00
CA ALA A 149 1.78 9.34 -7.10
C ALA A 149 2.60 10.64 -7.07
N GLU A 150 1.95 11.78 -6.82
CA GLU A 150 2.61 13.09 -6.69
C GLU A 150 3.57 13.16 -5.49
N TRP A 151 3.30 12.42 -4.42
CA TRP A 151 4.19 12.31 -3.27
C TRP A 151 5.30 11.25 -3.42
N GLY A 152 5.35 10.53 -4.55
CA GLY A 152 6.38 9.52 -4.79
C GLY A 152 6.20 8.24 -3.96
N VAL A 153 4.97 7.86 -3.63
CA VAL A 153 4.68 6.60 -2.95
C VAL A 153 4.96 5.42 -3.89
N ASP A 154 5.59 4.36 -3.37
CA ASP A 154 5.90 3.11 -4.07
C ASP A 154 5.07 1.92 -3.55
N TYR A 155 4.34 2.06 -2.45
CA TYR A 155 3.59 0.96 -1.86
C TYR A 155 2.37 1.50 -1.14
N VAL A 156 1.21 0.89 -1.35
CA VAL A 156 -0.02 1.23 -0.64
C VAL A 156 -0.53 -0.04 0.06
N LYS A 157 -0.65 0.03 1.38
CA LYS A 157 -1.49 -0.91 2.13
C LYS A 157 -2.92 -0.36 2.11
N LEU A 158 -3.88 -1.16 1.65
CA LEU A 158 -5.29 -0.77 1.59
C LEU A 158 -6.12 -1.72 2.45
N ASP A 159 -6.60 -1.21 3.58
CA ASP A 159 -7.57 -1.90 4.44
C ASP A 159 -9.01 -1.71 3.92
N GLY A 160 -9.97 -2.34 4.58
CA GLY A 160 -11.41 -2.25 4.25
C GLY A 160 -12.29 -2.06 5.48
N CYS A 161 -11.83 -1.33 6.49
CA CYS A 161 -12.69 -0.91 7.58
C CYS A 161 -13.76 0.06 7.04
N TYR A 162 -14.93 0.11 7.69
CA TYR A 162 -16.03 0.98 7.26
C TYR A 162 -16.51 0.77 5.81
N SER A 163 -16.16 -0.38 5.21
CA SER A 163 -16.77 -0.96 4.01
C SER A 163 -17.81 -2.02 4.41
N LEU A 164 -18.84 -2.21 3.59
CA LEU A 164 -19.79 -3.29 3.77
C LEU A 164 -19.18 -4.60 3.24
N PRO A 165 -19.21 -5.70 4.00
CA PRO A 165 -18.60 -6.95 3.54
C PRO A 165 -19.15 -7.48 2.21
N THR A 166 -20.39 -7.11 1.86
CA THR A 166 -21.02 -7.46 0.58
C THR A 166 -20.44 -6.73 -0.62
N ASP A 167 -19.81 -5.59 -0.38
CA ASP A 167 -19.37 -4.66 -1.42
C ASP A 167 -17.86 -4.81 -1.66
N MET A 168 -17.12 -5.36 -0.68
CA MET A 168 -15.66 -5.54 -0.73
C MET A 168 -15.15 -6.20 -2.02
N ASP A 169 -15.83 -7.22 -2.55
CA ASP A 169 -15.41 -7.88 -3.80
C ASP A 169 -15.37 -6.91 -4.98
N GLN A 170 -16.41 -6.08 -5.10
CA GLN A 170 -16.50 -5.05 -6.13
C GLN A 170 -15.53 -3.92 -5.85
N GLU A 171 -15.48 -3.46 -4.61
CA GLU A 171 -14.65 -2.34 -4.15
C GLU A 171 -13.16 -2.59 -4.39
N TYR A 172 -12.63 -3.74 -3.95
CA TYR A 172 -11.24 -4.10 -4.20
C TYR A 172 -10.96 -4.34 -5.69
N THR A 173 -11.95 -4.84 -6.44
CA THR A 173 -11.84 -4.95 -7.90
C THR A 173 -11.75 -3.57 -8.54
N GLU A 174 -12.50 -2.58 -8.06
CA GLU A 174 -12.42 -1.19 -8.52
C GLU A 174 -11.08 -0.54 -8.17
N ALA A 175 -10.59 -0.70 -6.94
CA ALA A 175 -9.27 -0.23 -6.53
C ALA A 175 -8.14 -0.83 -7.39
N THR A 176 -8.34 -2.06 -7.86
CA THR A 176 -7.40 -2.78 -8.72
C THR A 176 -7.72 -2.67 -10.21
N ASN A 177 -8.76 -1.93 -10.60
CA ASN A 177 -9.14 -1.83 -12.00
C ASN A 177 -8.14 -0.93 -12.76
N MET A 178 -7.84 -1.34 -14.00
CA MET A 178 -6.76 -0.82 -14.83
C MET A 178 -6.83 0.69 -15.09
N SER A 179 -7.98 1.36 -14.91
CA SER A 179 -8.10 2.82 -15.03
C SER A 179 -7.48 3.57 -13.84
N LEU A 180 -7.72 3.11 -12.61
CA LEU A 180 -7.12 3.64 -11.37
C LEU A 180 -5.66 3.20 -11.25
N ILE A 181 -5.38 1.94 -11.55
CA ILE A 181 -4.01 1.46 -11.72
C ILE A 181 -3.30 2.24 -12.83
N SER A 182 -3.95 2.67 -13.93
CA SER A 182 -3.29 3.54 -14.92
C SER A 182 -2.99 4.93 -14.39
N ALA A 183 -3.75 5.47 -13.43
CA ALA A 183 -3.40 6.74 -12.78
C ALA A 183 -2.15 6.57 -11.90
N PHE A 184 -2.03 5.45 -11.18
CA PHE A 184 -0.81 5.07 -10.45
C PHE A 184 0.38 4.74 -11.40
N LEU A 185 0.15 3.94 -12.45
CA LEU A 185 1.17 3.41 -13.36
C LEU A 185 1.60 4.38 -14.47
N LYS A 186 0.77 5.35 -14.88
CA LYS A 186 1.17 6.38 -15.88
C LYS A 186 2.17 7.37 -15.31
N LEU A 187 2.31 7.44 -13.99
CA LEU A 187 3.25 8.35 -13.35
C LEU A 187 4.47 7.61 -12.80
N ILE A 188 4.33 6.42 -12.20
CA ILE A 188 5.49 5.66 -11.72
C ILE A 188 5.18 4.16 -11.76
N GLN A 189 6.05 3.39 -12.41
CA GLN A 189 6.04 1.92 -12.52
C GLN A 189 6.25 1.17 -11.18
N LYS A 190 5.89 1.73 -10.01
CA LYS A 190 6.42 1.28 -8.72
C LYS A 190 5.40 0.94 -7.63
N VAL A 191 4.11 1.18 -7.79
CA VAL A 191 3.16 0.96 -6.69
C VAL A 191 2.72 -0.49 -6.56
N PHE A 192 3.09 -1.12 -5.44
CA PHE A 192 2.52 -2.40 -5.00
C PHE A 192 1.32 -2.15 -4.07
N LEU A 193 0.22 -2.87 -4.29
CA LEU A 193 -0.98 -2.79 -3.47
C LEU A 193 -1.10 -4.06 -2.62
N LEU A 194 -1.15 -3.92 -1.30
CA LEU A 194 -1.51 -5.00 -0.38
C LEU A 194 -2.92 -4.80 0.13
N LEU A 195 -3.80 -5.76 -0.19
CA LEU A 195 -5.17 -5.80 0.30
C LEU A 195 -5.24 -6.70 1.53
N LEU A 196 -5.74 -6.19 2.66
CA LEU A 196 -5.94 -6.98 3.88
C LEU A 196 -7.43 -7.11 4.23
N LEU A 197 -7.93 -8.35 4.21
CA LEU A 197 -9.24 -8.72 4.74
C LEU A 197 -9.07 -9.30 6.16
N TRP A 198 -9.98 -8.96 7.08
CA TRP A 198 -10.02 -9.46 8.48
C TRP A 198 -10.42 -10.94 8.63
N ALA A 199 -10.21 -11.74 7.60
CA ALA A 199 -10.23 -13.19 7.64
C ALA A 199 -9.18 -13.68 6.65
N PHE A 200 -8.30 -14.58 7.10
CA PHE A 200 -7.32 -15.35 6.31
C PHE A 200 -7.52 -15.32 4.78
N GLU A 201 -7.08 -14.25 4.13
CA GLU A 201 -6.86 -14.19 2.68
C GLU A 201 -6.11 -12.89 2.40
N VAL A 202 -4.78 -13.04 2.42
CA VAL A 202 -3.87 -12.08 1.84
C VAL A 202 -4.20 -12.05 0.34
N VAL A 203 -5.01 -11.08 -0.12
CA VAL A 203 -5.10 -10.80 -1.56
C VAL A 203 -3.86 -9.99 -1.92
N VAL A 204 -2.73 -10.71 -1.90
CA VAL A 204 -1.61 -10.43 -2.75
C VAL A 204 -2.08 -10.82 -4.14
N LEU A 205 -2.37 -9.86 -5.02
CA LEU A 205 -2.48 -10.13 -6.45
C LEU A 205 -1.07 -10.47 -6.99
N MET A 206 -0.52 -11.60 -6.55
CA MET A 206 0.58 -12.28 -7.22
C MET A 206 0.00 -13.49 -7.93
N GLY A 207 0.18 -13.50 -9.24
CA GLY A 207 -0.02 -14.67 -10.07
C GLY A 207 0.96 -14.66 -11.21
N ALA A 208 2.26 -14.71 -10.93
CA ALA A 208 3.23 -15.18 -11.92
C ALA A 208 3.33 -16.70 -11.80
N CYS A 209 2.56 -17.42 -12.63
CA CYS A 209 2.93 -18.78 -13.02
C CYS A 209 3.44 -18.71 -14.45
N THR A 210 4.74 -18.97 -14.61
CA THR A 210 5.38 -19.30 -15.89
C THR A 210 4.81 -20.57 -16.47
#